data_AF-A0A9D6M949-F1
#
_entry.id   AF-A0A9D6M949-F1
#
_cell.length_a   1.000
_cell.length_b   1.000
_cell.length_c   1.000
_cell.angle_alpha   90.00
_cell.angle_beta   90.00
_cell.angle_gamma   90.00
#
_symmetry.space_group_name_H-M   'P 1'
#
loop_
_entity.id
_entity.type
_entity.pdbx_description
1 polymer ?
#
loop_
_entity_poly.entity_id
_entity_poly.type
_entity_poly.pdbx_seq_one_letter_code
_entity_poly.pdbx_strand_id
1 'polypeptide(L)'
;MIICDAALCTDCAKCIKACPTDALKFADAVQAASAPGGSNGAGPTGARLTGGGWASATVREIQEKARTGKHLVRGCGTTRRLPTFDDLVLLSAGLSRMPVDTYREDAVTRTVLGARFAKKPLIVETPIMIAPMSYGAISKEAKIALSKGSAKVGTAMNNGEGGLLPEEVEHSYRQIVQVCPSRFGFSLRNLELADAIELVFGIGAKPGLSGHLMAEKMSAEVAAFRGLPPGIDLASHPRHGDIFGADDLVVKLAEL
;
A
#
# COMPACT_ATOMS: atom_id res chain seq x y z
N MET A 1 11.14 -13.65 -38.94
CA MET A 1 11.77 -12.41 -39.43
C MET A 1 10.65 -11.49 -39.87
N ILE A 2 10.41 -10.39 -39.15
CA ILE A 2 9.40 -9.39 -39.55
C ILE A 2 10.09 -8.46 -40.56
N ILE A 3 9.58 -8.38 -41.79
CA ILE A 3 10.10 -7.51 -42.84
C ILE A 3 9.29 -6.21 -42.78
N CYS A 4 9.94 -5.08 -42.47
CA CYS A 4 9.29 -3.78 -42.49
C CYS A 4 9.32 -3.20 -43.91
N ASP A 5 8.14 -2.99 -44.49
CA ASP A 5 7.97 -2.25 -45.74
C ASP A 5 7.67 -0.77 -45.42
N ALA A 6 8.60 0.11 -45.77
CA ALA A 6 8.51 1.55 -45.51
C ALA A 6 7.37 2.22 -46.32
N ALA A 7 6.95 1.64 -47.44
CA ALA A 7 5.88 2.19 -48.26
C ALA A 7 4.49 2.05 -47.60
N LEU A 8 4.34 1.14 -46.64
CA LEU A 8 3.12 0.92 -45.86
C LEU A 8 3.12 1.65 -44.50
N CYS A 9 4.12 2.50 -44.24
CA CYS A 9 4.26 3.20 -42.97
C CYS A 9 3.18 4.28 -42.80
N THR A 10 2.39 4.16 -41.73
CA THR A 10 1.34 5.14 -41.37
C THR A 10 1.81 6.16 -40.33
N ASP A 11 3.11 6.28 -40.12
CA ASP A 11 3.76 7.22 -39.20
C ASP A 11 3.23 7.21 -37.75
N CYS A 12 2.81 6.03 -37.28
CA CYS A 12 2.22 5.85 -35.94
C CYS A 12 3.24 5.85 -34.79
N ALA A 13 4.54 5.94 -35.09
CA ALA A 13 5.66 5.94 -34.14
C ALA A 13 5.74 4.75 -33.16
N LYS A 14 4.97 3.66 -33.33
CA LYS A 14 4.97 2.51 -32.42
C LYS A 14 6.27 1.70 -32.47
N CYS A 15 6.84 1.53 -33.67
CA CYS A 15 8.14 0.89 -33.87
C CYS A 15 9.29 1.62 -33.16
N ILE A 16 9.12 2.92 -32.89
CA ILE A 16 10.08 3.78 -32.17
C ILE A 16 9.97 3.59 -30.66
N LYS A 17 8.75 3.40 -30.12
CA LYS A 17 8.52 3.21 -28.67
C LYS A 17 8.73 1.77 -28.20
N ALA A 18 8.50 0.78 -29.06
CA ALA A 18 8.59 -0.63 -28.73
C ALA A 18 9.11 -1.41 -29.95
N CYS A 19 10.41 -1.29 -30.23
CA CYS A 19 11.05 -2.07 -31.28
C CYS A 19 11.29 -3.51 -30.76
N PRO A 20 10.66 -4.55 -31.33
CA PRO A 20 10.82 -5.92 -30.85
C PRO A 20 12.20 -6.52 -31.16
N THR A 21 13.01 -5.85 -31.99
CA THR A 21 14.32 -6.31 -32.46
C THR A 21 15.46 -5.34 -32.15
N ASP A 22 15.21 -4.28 -31.37
CA ASP A 22 16.19 -3.22 -31.08
C ASP A 22 16.82 -2.55 -32.33
N ALA A 23 16.17 -2.70 -33.50
CA ALA A 23 16.70 -2.23 -34.78
C ALA A 23 16.75 -0.69 -34.91
N LEU A 24 16.08 0.04 -34.01
CA LEU A 24 16.08 1.50 -33.97
C LEU A 24 16.60 1.97 -32.61
N LYS A 25 17.78 2.59 -32.59
CA LYS A 25 18.33 3.34 -31.45
C LYS A 25 18.73 4.73 -31.94
N PHE A 26 18.31 5.77 -31.23
CA PHE A 26 18.83 7.11 -31.50
C PHE A 26 20.18 7.26 -30.82
N ALA A 27 21.18 7.72 -31.58
CA ALA A 27 22.32 8.40 -30.99
C ALA A 27 21.83 9.79 -30.57
N ASP A 28 22.03 10.15 -29.30
CA ASP A 28 21.71 11.48 -28.79
C ASP A 28 22.47 12.53 -29.59
N ALA A 29 21.77 13.29 -30.44
CA ALA A 29 22.30 14.45 -31.15
C ALA A 29 21.07 15.28 -31.61
N VAL A 30 20.98 16.60 -31.46
CA VAL A 30 22.01 17.63 -31.58
C VAL A 30 21.57 18.88 -30.79
N GLN A 31 22.55 19.55 -30.18
CA GLN A 31 22.48 20.88 -29.57
C GLN A 31 21.97 21.99 -30.52
N ALA A 32 21.46 23.04 -29.91
CA ALA A 32 21.00 24.28 -30.54
C ALA A 32 21.98 24.91 -31.58
N ALA A 33 21.43 25.35 -32.71
CA ALA A 33 21.76 26.53 -33.55
C ALA A 33 20.98 26.35 -34.87
N SER A 34 20.25 27.28 -35.47
CA SER A 34 20.47 28.72 -35.72
C SER A 34 19.15 29.37 -36.19
N ALA A 35 18.82 30.57 -35.68
CA ALA A 35 17.76 31.46 -36.21
C ALA A 35 18.19 32.05 -37.59
N PRO A 36 17.32 32.60 -38.49
CA PRO A 36 16.34 33.67 -38.18
C PRO A 36 15.01 33.68 -38.99
N GLY A 37 14.00 34.39 -38.46
CA GLY A 37 12.95 35.05 -39.27
C GLY A 37 11.51 34.52 -39.17
N GLY A 38 10.58 35.42 -38.84
CA GLY A 38 9.25 35.47 -39.48
C GLY A 38 8.06 34.78 -38.81
N SER A 39 7.40 35.51 -37.91
CA SER A 39 5.94 35.61 -37.70
C SER A 39 5.02 34.36 -37.75
N ASN A 40 4.26 34.25 -36.66
CA ASN A 40 2.88 33.75 -36.52
C ASN A 40 2.67 32.24 -36.37
N GLY A 41 2.28 31.86 -35.15
CA GLY A 41 1.72 30.55 -34.83
C GLY A 41 2.59 29.72 -33.90
N ALA A 42 2.80 30.18 -32.67
CA ALA A 42 3.33 29.34 -31.60
C ALA A 42 2.27 28.30 -31.17
N GLY A 43 2.04 27.29 -32.02
CA GLY A 43 1.61 25.98 -31.53
C GLY A 43 2.78 25.34 -30.79
N PRO A 44 2.56 24.58 -29.70
CA PRO A 44 3.65 23.95 -28.97
C PRO A 44 4.25 22.81 -29.82
N THR A 45 5.21 23.15 -30.67
CA THR A 45 6.19 22.23 -31.25
C THR A 45 7.03 21.67 -30.11
N GLY A 46 6.68 20.45 -29.70
CA GLY A 46 7.28 19.78 -28.55
C GLY A 46 6.31 18.95 -27.72
N ALA A 47 5.01 19.00 -28.02
CA ALA A 47 4.06 18.03 -27.49
C ALA A 47 4.35 16.65 -28.11
N ARG A 48 5.23 15.88 -27.45
CA ARG A 48 5.30 14.43 -27.59
C ARG A 48 3.86 13.93 -27.56
N LEU A 49 3.33 13.46 -28.69
CA LEU A 49 1.99 12.89 -28.77
C LEU A 49 1.92 11.72 -27.77
N THR A 50 1.41 12.00 -26.57
CA THR A 50 1.10 11.00 -25.55
C THR A 50 -0.24 10.38 -25.92
N GLY A 51 -0.30 9.75 -27.09
CA GLY A 51 -1.32 8.73 -27.33
C GLY A 51 -1.16 7.67 -26.24
N GLY A 52 -2.28 7.30 -25.60
CA GLY A 52 -2.36 6.38 -24.46
C GLY A 52 -1.89 4.96 -24.80
N GLY A 53 -0.60 4.79 -25.05
CA GLY A 53 0.05 3.50 -25.10
C GLY A 53 0.19 2.92 -23.70
N TRP A 54 0.25 1.59 -23.62
CA TRP A 54 0.54 0.87 -22.38
C TRP A 54 1.84 1.39 -21.77
N ALA A 55 1.82 1.70 -20.47
CA ALA A 55 3.02 2.12 -19.75
C ALA A 55 4.09 1.01 -19.79
N SER A 56 5.37 1.38 -19.74
CA SER A 56 6.48 0.43 -19.74
C SER A 56 6.38 -0.61 -18.63
N ALA A 57 5.86 -0.21 -17.46
CA ALA A 57 5.55 -1.10 -16.35
C ALA A 57 4.52 -2.17 -16.73
N THR A 58 3.49 -1.81 -17.52
CA THR A 58 2.43 -2.73 -17.94
C THR A 58 2.90 -3.67 -19.05
N VAL A 59 3.73 -3.20 -19.98
CA VAL A 59 4.35 -4.07 -21.02
C VAL A 59 5.24 -5.12 -20.36
N ARG A 60 6.08 -4.71 -19.40
CA ARG A 60 6.93 -5.63 -18.64
C ARG A 60 6.12 -6.67 -17.87
N GLU A 61 4.99 -6.27 -17.30
CA GLU A 61 4.08 -7.19 -16.61
C GLU A 61 3.46 -8.22 -17.56
N ILE A 62 2.99 -7.79 -18.74
CA ILE A 62 2.44 -8.71 -19.76
C ILE A 62 3.50 -9.73 -20.18
N GLN A 63 4.74 -9.28 -20.41
CA GLN A 63 5.85 -10.15 -20.79
C GLN A 63 6.18 -11.16 -19.67
N GLU A 64 6.20 -10.74 -18.41
CA GLU A 64 6.49 -11.63 -17.29
C GLU A 64 5.36 -12.65 -17.07
N LYS A 65 4.10 -12.24 -17.21
CA LYS A 65 2.94 -13.14 -17.19
C LYS A 65 3.02 -14.18 -18.32
N ALA A 66 3.35 -13.74 -19.54
CA ALA A 66 3.49 -14.62 -20.69
C ALA A 66 4.66 -15.62 -20.53
N ARG A 67 5.77 -15.19 -19.92
CA ARG A 67 6.96 -16.02 -19.71
C ARG A 67 6.77 -17.06 -18.61
N THR A 68 6.15 -16.66 -17.48
CA THR A 68 6.09 -17.50 -16.27
C THR A 68 4.77 -18.23 -16.11
N GLY A 69 3.71 -17.81 -16.80
CA GLY A 69 2.34 -18.27 -16.57
C GLY A 69 1.77 -17.85 -15.21
N LYS A 70 2.50 -17.04 -14.44
CA LYS A 70 2.11 -16.59 -13.10
C LYS A 70 1.67 -15.13 -13.17
N HIS A 71 0.60 -14.79 -12.45
CA HIS A 71 0.21 -13.39 -12.28
C HIS A 71 1.09 -12.73 -11.22
N LEU A 72 1.50 -11.48 -11.46
CA LEU A 72 2.17 -10.69 -10.43
C LEU A 72 1.14 -10.33 -9.35
N VAL A 73 1.39 -10.78 -8.13
CA VAL A 73 0.58 -10.39 -6.97
C VAL A 73 0.93 -8.94 -6.62
N ARG A 74 0.09 -8.00 -7.05
CA ARG A 74 0.19 -6.58 -6.72
C ARG A 74 -1.11 -6.07 -6.13
N GLY A 75 -1.02 -4.91 -5.51
CA GLY A 75 -2.20 -4.14 -5.16
C GLY A 75 -3.07 -3.92 -6.39
N CYS A 76 -4.38 -4.17 -6.31
CA CYS A 76 -5.37 -3.69 -7.26
C CYS A 76 -5.39 -2.16 -7.21
N GLY A 77 -4.40 -1.53 -7.85
CA GLY A 77 -4.40 -0.10 -8.11
C GLY A 77 -5.45 0.23 -9.16
N THR A 78 -5.98 1.46 -9.11
CA THR A 78 -6.85 1.96 -10.17
C THR A 78 -6.01 2.45 -11.36
N THR A 79 -6.52 2.29 -12.58
CA THR A 79 -5.94 2.93 -13.79
C THR A 79 -6.21 4.43 -13.86
N ARG A 80 -7.06 4.96 -12.97
CA ARG A 80 -7.38 6.38 -12.87
C ARG A 80 -6.24 7.12 -12.16
N ARG A 81 -5.98 8.37 -12.58
CA ARG A 81 -5.10 9.27 -11.83
C ARG A 81 -5.78 9.60 -10.50
N LEU A 82 -5.20 9.15 -9.39
CA LEU A 82 -5.62 9.57 -8.05
C LEU A 82 -5.00 10.93 -7.72
N PRO A 83 -5.68 11.77 -6.91
CA PRO A 83 -5.10 13.02 -6.45
C PRO A 83 -3.83 12.75 -5.64
N THR A 84 -2.79 13.52 -5.87
CA THR A 84 -1.58 13.54 -5.02
C THR A 84 -1.71 14.61 -3.94
N PHE A 85 -0.76 14.65 -2.99
CA PHE A 85 -0.71 15.76 -2.03
C PHE A 85 -0.59 17.13 -2.69
N ASP A 86 -0.03 17.19 -3.92
CA ASP A 86 0.07 18.43 -4.70
C ASP A 86 -1.28 18.92 -5.25
N ASP A 87 -2.28 18.03 -5.32
CA ASP A 87 -3.62 18.38 -5.76
C ASP A 87 -4.48 18.93 -4.58
N LEU A 88 -3.94 18.97 -3.35
CA LEU A 88 -4.64 19.44 -2.15
C LEU A 88 -4.34 20.91 -1.85
N VAL A 89 -5.39 21.70 -1.60
CA VAL A 89 -5.29 23.07 -1.08
C VAL A 89 -5.80 23.10 0.35
N LEU A 90 -4.93 23.40 1.31
CA LEU A 90 -5.30 23.59 2.70
C LEU A 90 -5.78 25.03 2.90
N LEU A 91 -7.07 25.20 3.24
CA LEU A 91 -7.64 26.50 3.54
C LEU A 91 -7.22 26.96 4.93
N SER A 92 -6.64 28.16 5.03
CA SER A 92 -6.29 28.76 6.31
C SER A 92 -7.54 29.19 7.08
N ALA A 93 -7.48 29.04 8.41
CA ALA A 93 -8.47 29.65 9.28
C ALA A 93 -8.16 31.14 9.41
N GLY A 94 -9.03 31.99 8.87
CA GLY A 94 -8.87 33.45 8.90
C GLY A 94 -9.95 34.19 9.68
N LEU A 95 -11.23 33.85 9.44
CA LEU A 95 -12.37 34.57 10.02
C LEU A 95 -13.22 33.72 10.98
N SER A 96 -13.36 32.42 10.69
CA SER A 96 -14.28 31.53 11.44
C SER A 96 -13.70 31.05 12.77
N ARG A 97 -12.38 30.90 12.87
CA ARG A 97 -11.66 30.57 14.09
C ARG A 97 -10.27 31.18 14.07
N MET A 98 -9.75 31.53 15.24
CA MET A 98 -8.37 31.95 15.36
C MET A 98 -7.44 30.75 15.07
N PRO A 99 -6.41 30.90 14.22
CA PRO A 99 -5.41 29.86 14.04
C PRO A 99 -4.59 29.71 15.33
N VAL A 100 -4.08 28.50 15.56
CA VAL A 100 -3.15 28.21 16.65
C VAL A 100 -1.87 29.00 16.41
N ASP A 101 -1.46 29.81 17.39
CA ASP A 101 -0.24 30.60 17.32
C ASP A 101 0.92 29.80 17.94
N THR A 102 1.75 29.23 17.08
CA THR A 102 2.89 28.37 17.48
C THR A 102 3.95 29.09 18.32
N TYR A 103 3.92 30.43 18.41
CA TYR A 103 4.79 31.17 19.33
C TYR A 103 4.23 31.27 20.75
N ARG A 104 2.92 31.06 20.92
CA ARG A 104 2.22 31.19 22.20
C ARG A 104 1.79 29.86 22.79
N GLU A 105 1.45 28.91 21.94
CA GLU A 105 0.94 27.61 22.32
C GLU A 105 1.43 26.50 21.39
N ASP A 106 1.59 25.30 21.95
CA ASP A 106 1.98 24.13 21.16
C ASP A 106 0.79 23.59 20.38
N ALA A 107 1.04 23.20 19.12
CA ALA A 107 0.05 22.51 18.31
C ALA A 107 -0.17 21.09 18.84
N VAL A 108 -1.32 20.84 19.48
CA VAL A 108 -1.66 19.52 20.01
C VAL A 108 -2.03 18.56 18.87
N THR A 109 -1.19 17.56 18.63
CA THR A 109 -1.42 16.51 17.62
C THR A 109 -2.06 15.23 18.18
N ARG A 110 -2.22 15.17 19.51
CA ARG A 110 -2.82 14.03 20.19
C ARG A 110 -4.21 13.75 19.63
N THR A 111 -4.41 12.49 19.25
CA THR A 111 -5.64 11.99 18.63
C THR A 111 -6.27 10.93 19.53
N VAL A 112 -7.58 11.05 19.75
CA VAL A 112 -8.36 10.13 20.58
C VAL A 112 -9.33 9.36 19.68
N LEU A 113 -9.06 8.08 19.46
CA LEU A 113 -9.89 7.20 18.67
C LEU A 113 -10.96 6.57 19.56
N GLY A 114 -12.23 6.68 19.12
CA GLY A 114 -13.38 6.16 19.87
C GLY A 114 -13.96 7.11 20.92
N ALA A 115 -13.59 8.40 20.93
CA ALA A 115 -13.98 9.38 21.95
C ALA A 115 -15.51 9.50 22.22
N ARG A 116 -16.36 9.10 21.26
CA ARG A 116 -17.84 9.22 21.39
C ARG A 116 -18.51 8.04 22.10
N PHE A 117 -18.04 6.82 21.86
CA PHE A 117 -18.75 5.59 22.25
C PHE A 117 -17.87 4.56 22.96
N ALA A 118 -16.54 4.64 22.82
CA ALA A 118 -15.65 3.67 23.45
C ALA A 118 -15.50 3.97 24.94
N LYS A 119 -15.73 2.97 25.80
CA LYS A 119 -15.47 3.07 27.25
C LYS A 119 -13.99 3.30 27.55
N LYS A 120 -13.11 2.71 26.73
CA LYS A 120 -11.66 2.84 26.77
C LYS A 120 -11.19 3.31 25.39
N PRO A 121 -11.16 4.61 25.11
CA PRO A 121 -10.70 5.12 23.82
C PRO A 121 -9.20 4.92 23.67
N LEU A 122 -8.75 4.68 22.43
CA LEU A 122 -7.33 4.56 22.10
C LEU A 122 -6.75 5.97 21.94
N ILE A 123 -5.76 6.31 22.77
CA ILE A 123 -5.10 7.61 22.77
C ILE A 123 -3.69 7.46 22.17
N VAL A 124 -3.41 8.25 21.13
CA VAL A 124 -2.10 8.37 20.49
C VAL A 124 -1.67 9.83 20.43
N GLU A 125 -0.37 10.12 20.59
CA GLU A 125 0.17 11.49 20.62
C GLU A 125 0.25 12.13 19.22
N THR A 126 0.12 11.32 18.16
CA THR A 126 0.18 11.79 16.77
C THR A 126 -0.97 11.21 15.94
N PRO A 127 -1.41 11.90 14.87
CA PRO A 127 -2.50 11.44 14.00
C PRO A 127 -2.03 10.39 12.97
N ILE A 128 -0.83 9.83 13.14
CA ILE A 128 -0.20 8.91 12.20
C ILE A 128 0.01 7.59 12.92
N MET A 129 -0.46 6.48 12.38
CA MET A 129 -0.32 5.14 12.97
C MET A 129 0.50 4.24 12.05
N ILE A 130 1.12 3.19 12.61
CA ILE A 130 1.80 2.18 11.80
C ILE A 130 0.75 1.18 11.29
N ALA A 131 0.58 1.14 9.98
CA ALA A 131 -0.37 0.25 9.30
C ALA A 131 -0.07 -1.24 9.56
N PRO A 132 -1.10 -2.11 9.49
CA PRO A 132 -0.95 -3.55 9.68
C PRO A 132 0.03 -4.15 8.67
N MET A 133 1.11 -4.74 9.17
CA MET A 133 2.05 -5.54 8.38
C MET A 133 2.41 -6.80 9.15
N SER A 134 2.14 -7.95 8.54
CA SER A 134 2.29 -9.25 9.21
C SER A 134 3.75 -9.68 9.35
N TYR A 135 4.07 -10.32 10.47
CA TYR A 135 5.30 -11.10 10.59
C TYR A 135 5.32 -12.24 9.55
N GLY A 136 6.38 -12.31 8.76
CA GLY A 136 6.49 -13.16 7.56
C GLY A 136 6.39 -12.36 6.27
N ALA A 137 5.50 -11.35 6.19
CA ALA A 137 5.54 -10.40 5.09
C ALA A 137 6.76 -9.46 5.23
N ILE A 138 6.99 -8.99 6.45
CA ILE A 138 8.20 -8.28 6.89
C ILE A 138 8.94 -9.09 7.96
N SER A 139 10.23 -8.78 8.14
CA SER A 139 11.08 -9.49 9.10
C SER A 139 10.74 -9.15 10.55
N LYS A 140 11.22 -9.98 11.49
CA LYS A 140 11.06 -9.76 12.93
C LYS A 140 11.73 -8.46 13.38
N GLU A 141 12.91 -8.18 12.84
CA GLU A 141 13.70 -6.97 13.13
C GLU A 141 12.95 -5.72 12.67
N ALA A 142 12.30 -5.78 11.50
CA ALA A 142 11.47 -4.69 11.01
C ALA A 142 10.28 -4.42 11.94
N LYS A 143 9.62 -5.49 12.43
CA LYS A 143 8.54 -5.38 13.41
C LYS A 143 9.02 -4.73 14.73
N ILE A 144 10.14 -5.18 15.27
CA ILE A 144 10.75 -4.61 16.49
C ILE A 144 11.14 -3.15 16.28
N ALA A 145 11.72 -2.81 15.13
CA ALA A 145 12.12 -1.43 14.81
C ALA A 145 10.92 -0.50 14.72
N LEU A 146 9.85 -0.93 14.06
CA LEU A 146 8.57 -0.20 13.98
C LEU A 146 7.95 -0.02 15.36
N SER A 147 8.00 -1.07 16.19
CA SER A 147 7.46 -1.04 17.55
C SER A 147 8.20 -0.01 18.41
N LYS A 148 9.53 -0.03 18.42
CA LYS A 148 10.35 0.98 19.09
C LYS A 148 10.12 2.39 18.54
N GLY A 149 9.91 2.52 17.23
CA GLY A 149 9.53 3.79 16.60
C GLY A 149 8.19 4.31 17.10
N SER A 150 7.20 3.41 17.25
CA SER A 150 5.88 3.72 17.77
C SER A 150 5.95 4.26 19.21
N ALA A 151 6.75 3.64 20.08
CA ALA A 151 7.03 4.11 21.45
C ALA A 151 7.67 5.50 21.48
N LYS A 152 8.67 5.75 20.63
CA LYS A 152 9.36 7.05 20.59
C LYS A 152 8.46 8.20 20.15
N VAL A 153 7.56 7.94 19.21
CA VAL A 153 6.65 8.96 18.64
C VAL A 153 5.33 9.04 19.42
N GLY A 154 5.04 8.06 20.27
CA GLY A 154 3.77 7.96 21.00
C GLY A 154 2.60 7.57 20.09
N THR A 155 2.81 6.66 19.14
CA THR A 155 1.75 6.19 18.24
C THR A 155 1.49 4.70 18.31
N ALA A 156 0.33 4.27 17.82
CA ALA A 156 -0.07 2.87 17.77
C ALA A 156 0.61 2.09 16.64
N MET A 157 0.91 0.83 16.94
CA MET A 157 1.38 -0.17 15.98
C MET A 157 0.37 -1.29 15.84
N ASN A 158 0.16 -1.75 14.60
CA ASN A 158 -0.70 -2.88 14.30
C ASN A 158 0.11 -4.13 13.91
N ASN A 159 -0.24 -5.28 14.49
CA ASN A 159 0.52 -6.51 14.30
C ASN A 159 0.38 -7.15 12.91
N GLY A 160 -0.69 -6.85 12.18
CA GLY A 160 -1.00 -7.51 10.92
C GLY A 160 -1.54 -8.93 11.09
N GLU A 161 -1.88 -9.59 9.98
CA GLU A 161 -2.48 -10.94 9.97
C GLU A 161 -1.55 -12.09 10.38
N GLY A 162 -0.31 -11.78 10.80
CA GLY A 162 0.74 -12.78 11.03
C GLY A 162 0.85 -13.31 12.44
N GLY A 163 -0.02 -12.84 13.35
CA GLY A 163 0.08 -13.03 14.79
C GLY A 163 0.91 -11.94 15.48
N LEU A 164 0.99 -12.00 16.82
CA LEU A 164 1.53 -10.92 17.66
C LEU A 164 2.85 -11.34 18.32
N LEU A 165 3.97 -10.78 17.89
CA LEU A 165 5.29 -11.11 18.44
C LEU A 165 5.43 -10.56 19.86
N PRO A 166 5.98 -11.32 20.83
CA PRO A 166 6.22 -10.82 22.18
C PRO A 166 7.08 -9.55 22.21
N GLU A 167 8.13 -9.52 21.38
CA GLU A 167 9.05 -8.38 21.31
C GLU A 167 8.41 -7.15 20.66
N GLU A 168 7.35 -7.34 19.86
CA GLU A 168 6.57 -6.23 19.33
C GLU A 168 5.74 -5.57 20.44
N VAL A 169 5.10 -6.35 21.30
CA VAL A 169 4.30 -5.84 22.42
C VAL A 169 5.17 -5.16 23.46
N GLU A 170 6.34 -5.74 23.78
CA GLU A 170 7.26 -5.20 24.77
C GLU A 170 7.73 -3.77 24.43
N HIS A 171 7.79 -3.44 23.15
CA HIS A 171 8.39 -2.20 22.67
C HIS A 171 7.40 -1.17 22.11
N SER A 172 6.11 -1.50 21.98
CA SER A 172 5.14 -0.62 21.31
C SER A 172 4.53 0.37 22.29
N TYR A 173 4.14 1.56 21.81
CA TYR A 173 3.41 2.51 22.66
C TYR A 173 2.00 2.01 22.94
N ARG A 174 1.31 1.63 21.86
CA ARG A 174 -0.03 1.06 21.86
C ARG A 174 -0.10 -0.04 20.82
N GLN A 175 -0.70 -1.17 21.18
CA GLN A 175 -0.79 -2.33 20.32
C GLN A 175 -2.21 -2.53 19.79
N ILE A 176 -2.34 -2.47 18.46
CA ILE A 176 -3.55 -2.87 17.75
C ILE A 176 -3.37 -4.32 17.31
N VAL A 177 -4.30 -5.18 17.71
CA VAL A 177 -4.30 -6.59 17.33
C VAL A 177 -5.30 -6.84 16.22
N GLN A 178 -4.79 -7.28 15.08
CA GLN A 178 -5.55 -7.58 13.90
C GLN A 178 -6.08 -9.01 13.94
N VAL A 179 -7.38 -9.13 13.70
CA VAL A 179 -8.13 -10.38 13.69
C VAL A 179 -8.50 -10.68 12.24
N CYS A 180 -7.70 -11.55 11.62
CA CYS A 180 -7.89 -11.95 10.21
C CYS A 180 -8.90 -13.11 10.08
N PRO A 181 -9.56 -13.28 8.93
CA PRO A 181 -10.51 -14.36 8.67
C PRO A 181 -10.08 -15.76 9.10
N SER A 182 -8.85 -16.14 8.77
CA SER A 182 -8.29 -17.46 9.08
C SER A 182 -7.69 -17.61 10.48
N ARG A 183 -7.69 -16.54 11.29
CA ARG A 183 -7.20 -16.56 12.70
C ARG A 183 -5.75 -17.05 12.84
N PHE A 184 -4.90 -16.85 11.84
CA PHE A 184 -3.50 -17.29 11.90
C PHE A 184 -2.73 -16.56 13.00
N GLY A 185 -2.04 -17.32 13.85
CA GLY A 185 -1.27 -16.77 14.97
C GLY A 185 -2.11 -15.97 15.97
N PHE A 186 -3.43 -16.15 15.96
CA PHE A 186 -4.37 -15.51 16.87
C PHE A 186 -4.57 -16.38 18.12
N SER A 187 -4.48 -15.76 19.29
CA SER A 187 -4.72 -16.40 20.58
C SER A 187 -5.48 -15.46 21.52
N LEU A 188 -6.13 -16.00 22.55
CA LEU A 188 -6.81 -15.18 23.57
C LEU A 188 -5.83 -14.20 24.25
N ARG A 189 -4.58 -14.63 24.47
CA ARG A 189 -3.53 -13.78 25.01
C ARG A 189 -3.27 -12.55 24.15
N ASN A 190 -3.47 -12.64 22.83
CA ASN A 190 -3.31 -11.47 21.97
C ASN A 190 -4.38 -10.41 22.28
N LEU A 191 -5.61 -10.81 22.59
CA LEU A 191 -6.68 -9.88 22.97
C LEU A 191 -6.39 -9.21 24.30
N GLU A 192 -5.89 -9.97 25.28
CA GLU A 192 -5.53 -9.42 26.61
C GLU A 192 -4.42 -8.36 26.53
N LEU A 193 -3.53 -8.48 25.54
CA LEU A 193 -2.43 -7.54 25.30
C LEU A 193 -2.81 -6.38 24.36
N ALA A 194 -4.02 -6.37 23.82
CA ALA A 194 -4.44 -5.37 22.84
C ALA A 194 -4.96 -4.09 23.50
N ASP A 195 -4.48 -2.94 23.05
CA ASP A 195 -5.11 -1.64 23.34
C ASP A 195 -6.33 -1.38 22.42
N ALA A 196 -6.33 -1.98 21.23
CA ALA A 196 -7.46 -2.00 20.33
C ALA A 196 -7.44 -3.23 19.41
N ILE A 197 -8.59 -3.59 18.87
CA ILE A 197 -8.77 -4.75 17.99
C ILE A 197 -9.19 -4.26 16.61
N GLU A 198 -8.57 -4.79 15.55
CA GLU A 198 -8.93 -4.52 14.16
C GLU A 198 -9.48 -5.78 13.49
N LEU A 199 -10.75 -5.76 13.08
CA LEU A 199 -11.37 -6.84 12.30
C LEU A 199 -11.19 -6.58 10.80
N VAL A 200 -10.59 -7.54 10.08
CA VAL A 200 -10.23 -7.37 8.66
C VAL A 200 -11.24 -8.00 7.74
N PHE A 201 -12.00 -7.16 7.05
CA PHE A 201 -12.93 -7.61 6.00
C PHE A 201 -12.33 -7.59 4.59
N GLY A 202 -11.20 -6.90 4.39
CA GLY A 202 -10.54 -6.84 3.10
C GLY A 202 -9.31 -5.94 3.12
N ILE A 203 -8.43 -6.15 2.14
CA ILE A 203 -7.20 -5.39 1.97
C ILE A 203 -7.34 -4.57 0.69
N GLY A 204 -7.05 -3.27 0.73
CA GLY A 204 -7.12 -2.41 -0.46
C GLY A 204 -6.25 -2.90 -1.62
N ALA A 205 -5.15 -3.59 -1.30
CA ALA A 205 -4.30 -4.24 -2.29
C ALA A 205 -4.98 -5.45 -2.97
N LYS A 206 -5.88 -6.16 -2.31
CA LYS A 206 -6.52 -7.37 -2.86
C LYS A 206 -7.99 -7.40 -2.44
N PRO A 207 -8.85 -6.55 -3.02
CA PRO A 207 -10.26 -6.52 -2.65
C PRO A 207 -10.91 -7.89 -2.85
N GLY A 208 -11.62 -8.38 -1.84
CA GLY A 208 -12.28 -9.70 -1.87
C GLY A 208 -11.37 -10.89 -1.56
N LEU A 209 -10.08 -10.65 -1.26
CA LEU A 209 -9.16 -11.65 -0.74
C LEU A 209 -8.57 -11.17 0.59
N SER A 210 -7.95 -12.10 1.33
CA SER A 210 -7.25 -11.82 2.59
C SER A 210 -5.74 -12.01 2.42
N GLY A 211 -4.97 -12.11 3.50
CA GLY A 211 -3.53 -12.26 3.48
C GLY A 211 -3.08 -13.48 2.68
N HIS A 212 -2.01 -13.27 1.90
CA HIS A 212 -1.30 -14.34 1.21
C HIS A 212 0.18 -14.26 1.56
N LEU A 213 0.77 -15.38 1.93
CA LEU A 213 2.20 -15.51 2.20
C LEU A 213 2.77 -16.66 1.39
N MET A 214 3.81 -16.39 0.60
CA MET A 214 4.44 -17.40 -0.25
C MET A 214 5.22 -18.41 0.58
N ALA A 215 5.29 -19.65 0.11
CA ALA A 215 6.05 -20.77 0.67
C ALA A 215 7.51 -20.41 0.95
N GLU A 216 8.14 -19.66 0.07
CA GLU A 216 9.52 -19.18 0.22
C GLU A 216 9.72 -18.31 1.47
N LYS A 217 8.66 -17.61 1.90
CA LYS A 217 8.64 -16.79 3.12
C LYS A 217 8.09 -17.54 4.34
N MET A 218 7.66 -18.79 4.16
CA MET A 218 7.15 -19.66 5.21
C MET A 218 8.31 -20.40 5.90
N SER A 219 9.16 -19.64 6.61
CA SER A 219 10.24 -20.21 7.42
C SER A 219 9.68 -21.07 8.55
N ALA A 220 10.50 -21.95 9.14
CA ALA A 220 10.08 -22.79 10.27
C ALA A 220 9.54 -21.96 11.45
N GLU A 221 10.12 -20.79 11.73
CA GLU A 221 9.67 -19.89 12.79
C GLU A 221 8.29 -19.29 12.46
N VAL A 222 8.09 -18.76 11.24
CA VAL A 222 6.79 -18.20 10.80
C VAL A 222 5.71 -19.28 10.77
N ALA A 223 6.07 -20.48 10.31
CA ALA A 223 5.17 -21.63 10.23
C ALA A 223 4.73 -22.09 11.63
N ALA A 224 5.67 -22.25 12.57
CA ALA A 224 5.38 -22.58 13.96
C ALA A 224 4.49 -21.53 14.62
N PHE A 225 4.79 -20.25 14.39
CA PHE A 225 4.02 -19.14 14.94
C PHE A 225 2.58 -19.09 14.43
N ARG A 226 2.34 -19.55 13.19
CA ARG A 226 1.01 -19.60 12.57
C ARG A 226 0.30 -20.95 12.73
N GLY A 227 0.95 -21.97 13.30
CA GLY A 227 0.40 -23.32 13.42
C GLY A 227 0.27 -24.06 12.09
N LEU A 228 1.19 -23.80 11.15
CA LEU A 228 1.17 -24.36 9.79
C LEU A 228 2.46 -25.12 9.48
N PRO A 229 2.46 -26.04 8.49
CA PRO A 229 3.69 -26.67 8.04
C PRO A 229 4.60 -25.66 7.30
N PRO A 230 5.92 -25.82 7.39
CA PRO A 230 6.86 -24.95 6.68
C PRO A 230 6.83 -25.21 5.16
N GLY A 231 7.20 -24.19 4.37
CA GLY A 231 7.36 -24.33 2.92
C GLY A 231 6.07 -24.50 2.11
N ILE A 232 4.90 -24.20 2.68
CA ILE A 232 3.64 -24.14 1.93
C ILE A 232 3.16 -22.70 1.73
N ASP A 233 2.50 -22.45 0.60
CA ASP A 233 1.80 -21.19 0.37
C ASP A 233 0.62 -21.07 1.34
N LEU A 234 0.50 -19.91 1.98
CA LEU A 234 -0.62 -19.57 2.83
C LEU A 234 -1.55 -18.63 2.08
N ALA A 235 -2.82 -19.02 2.02
CA ALA A 235 -3.92 -18.19 1.58
C ALA A 235 -4.96 -18.13 2.70
N SER A 236 -5.16 -16.94 3.27
CA SER A 236 -6.24 -16.71 4.24
C SER A 236 -7.59 -16.74 3.54
N HIS A 237 -8.62 -17.15 4.27
CA HIS A 237 -9.98 -17.21 3.76
C HIS A 237 -10.48 -15.78 3.46
N PRO A 238 -11.26 -15.56 2.39
CA PRO A 238 -11.67 -14.21 2.01
C PRO A 238 -12.73 -13.61 2.95
N ARG A 239 -13.36 -14.43 3.79
CA ARG A 239 -14.39 -14.02 4.75
C ARG A 239 -14.16 -14.72 6.08
N HIS A 240 -14.46 -14.02 7.16
CA HIS A 240 -14.61 -14.60 8.49
C HIS A 240 -15.62 -15.77 8.46
N GLY A 241 -15.23 -16.91 9.05
CA GLY A 241 -16.11 -18.09 9.13
C GLY A 241 -17.26 -17.93 10.14
N ASP A 242 -17.14 -16.95 11.03
CA ASP A 242 -18.05 -16.63 12.14
C ASP A 242 -18.80 -15.30 11.94
N ILE A 243 -18.66 -14.64 10.78
CA ILE A 243 -19.33 -13.38 10.46
C ILE A 243 -19.87 -13.46 9.04
N PHE A 244 -21.16 -13.78 8.87
CA PHE A 244 -21.82 -13.84 7.57
C PHE A 244 -22.61 -12.57 7.26
N GLY A 245 -23.02 -11.81 8.28
CA GLY A 245 -23.76 -10.57 8.16
C GLY A 245 -23.55 -9.60 9.31
N ALA A 246 -24.39 -8.56 9.34
CA ALA A 246 -24.34 -7.52 10.37
C ALA A 246 -24.69 -8.08 11.77
N ASP A 247 -25.66 -8.98 11.85
CA ASP A 247 -26.08 -9.56 13.13
C ASP A 247 -24.97 -10.40 13.76
N ASP A 248 -24.32 -11.25 12.95
CA ASP A 248 -23.16 -12.03 13.41
C ASP A 248 -21.99 -11.13 13.83
N LEU A 249 -21.80 -9.99 13.15
CA LEU A 249 -20.77 -9.03 13.54
C LEU A 249 -21.07 -8.45 14.92
N VAL A 250 -22.34 -8.11 15.21
CA VAL A 250 -22.72 -7.60 16.53
C VAL A 250 -22.45 -8.65 17.61
N VAL A 251 -22.81 -9.92 17.36
CA VAL A 251 -22.50 -11.02 18.28
C VAL A 251 -20.99 -11.15 18.48
N LYS A 252 -20.21 -11.08 17.39
CA LYS A 252 -18.76 -11.20 17.47
C LYS A 252 -18.11 -10.05 18.22
N LEU A 253 -18.59 -8.83 18.05
CA LEU A 253 -18.15 -7.66 18.79
C LEU A 253 -18.49 -7.72 20.28
N ALA A 254 -19.52 -8.48 20.67
CA ALA A 254 -19.85 -8.70 22.07
C ALA A 254 -19.01 -9.83 22.71
N GLU A 255 -18.52 -10.77 21.89
CA GLU A 255 -17.61 -11.84 22.32
C GLU A 255 -16.18 -11.34 22.58
N LEU A 256 -15.71 -10.39 21.76
CA LEU A 256 -14.38 -9.79 21.84
C LEU A 256 -14.29 -8.68 22.90
#